data_AF-A0A6A8ALP0-F1
#
_entry.id   AF-A0A6A8ALP0-F1
#
_cell.length_a   1.000
_cell.length_b   1.000
_cell.length_c   1.000
_cell.angle_alpha   90.00
_cell.angle_beta   90.00
_cell.angle_gamma   90.00
#
_symmetry.space_group_name_H-M   'P 1'
#
loop_
_entity.id
_entity.type
_entity.pdbx_description
1 polymer ?
#
loop_
_entity_poly.entity_id
_entity_poly.type
_entity_poly.pdbx_seq_one_letter_code
_entity_poly.pdbx_strand_id
1 'polypeptide(L)'
;MVCKVQIYEKPVLNDPVLIEGLPGIGFVANITALQLIKELNATLFAQIQSSAFQDLAMTTGKGETYFPTNQFYYHKGKDGERDLIILYGNTQALTTVGQYELCGKILDIAQEFGCKYILTVGGVRNEEKIEKPDIYCTASDKETLQDALGLGAKVMKGHIFGVAGLLVGLSKLRNMKGLCLLAETSGLYPDA
;
A
#
# COMPACT_ATOMS: atom_id res chain seq x y z
N MET A 1 6.74 -18.86 12.10
CA MET A 1 5.52 -18.60 11.31
C MET A 1 5.66 -17.19 10.78
N VAL A 2 6.06 -17.02 9.53
CA VAL A 2 6.52 -15.71 9.03
C VAL A 2 5.34 -14.77 8.76
N CYS A 3 4.36 -15.24 7.99
CA CYS A 3 3.08 -14.56 7.76
C CYS A 3 1.96 -15.60 7.80
N LYS A 4 0.89 -15.32 8.54
CA LYS A 4 -0.36 -16.08 8.56
C LYS A 4 -1.44 -15.24 7.89
N VAL A 5 -2.13 -15.82 6.92
CA VAL A 5 -3.24 -15.18 6.22
C VAL A 5 -4.55 -15.75 6.74
N GLN A 6 -5.49 -14.88 7.06
CA GLN A 6 -6.88 -15.24 7.32
C GLN A 6 -7.73 -14.61 6.22
N ILE A 7 -8.41 -15.45 5.45
CA ILE A 7 -9.37 -15.03 4.41
C ILE A 7 -10.78 -15.16 4.99
N TYR A 8 -11.53 -14.07 4.97
CA TYR A 8 -12.92 -13.99 5.43
C TYR A 8 -13.90 -14.30 4.28
N GLU A 9 -13.58 -13.80 3.09
CA GLU A 9 -14.34 -14.08 1.87
C GLU A 9 -13.42 -14.10 0.64
N LYS A 10 -13.87 -14.76 -0.42
CA LYS A 10 -13.15 -14.84 -1.71
C LYS A 10 -13.96 -14.14 -2.80
N PRO A 11 -13.88 -12.81 -2.93
CA PRO A 11 -14.58 -12.09 -3.99
C PRO A 11 -14.05 -12.50 -5.36
N VAL A 12 -14.96 -12.60 -6.33
CA VAL A 12 -14.57 -12.65 -7.75
C VAL A 12 -14.34 -11.21 -8.20
N LEU A 13 -13.07 -10.88 -8.46
CA LEU A 13 -12.62 -9.57 -8.94
C LEU A 13 -12.20 -9.67 -10.41
N ASN A 14 -12.36 -8.57 -11.14
CA ASN A 14 -11.99 -8.44 -12.54
C ASN A 14 -10.87 -7.40 -12.70
N ASP A 15 -9.69 -7.87 -13.12
CA ASP A 15 -8.48 -7.05 -13.33
C ASP A 15 -8.20 -6.04 -12.19
N PRO A 16 -8.14 -6.47 -10.92
CA PRO A 16 -8.04 -5.51 -9.83
C PRO A 16 -6.68 -4.79 -9.77
N VAL A 17 -6.68 -3.59 -9.20
CA VAL A 17 -5.48 -2.85 -8.78
C VAL A 17 -5.25 -3.07 -7.29
N LEU A 18 -4.04 -3.47 -6.89
CA LEU A 18 -3.64 -3.40 -5.48
C LEU A 18 -3.17 -1.97 -5.16
N ILE A 19 -3.83 -1.29 -4.21
CA ILE A 19 -3.40 -0.02 -3.65
C ILE A 19 -2.80 -0.27 -2.27
N GLU A 20 -1.53 0.05 -2.07
CA GLU A 20 -0.85 -0.11 -0.79
C GLU A 20 -0.83 1.19 0.02
N GLY A 21 -1.30 1.10 1.26
CA GLY A 21 -1.35 2.20 2.22
C GLY A 21 -0.96 1.80 3.63
N LEU A 22 0.20 1.16 3.81
CA LEU A 22 0.75 0.90 5.13
C LEU A 22 1.43 2.17 5.70
N PRO A 23 1.65 2.25 7.02
CA PRO A 23 2.27 3.43 7.64
C PRO A 23 3.67 3.71 7.09
N GLY A 24 3.97 5.00 6.88
CA GLY A 24 5.23 5.50 6.36
C GLY A 24 5.40 6.99 6.67
N ILE A 25 6.27 7.68 5.92
CA ILE A 25 6.52 9.11 6.12
C ILE A 25 5.21 9.91 5.97
N GLY A 26 4.89 10.73 6.98
CA GLY A 26 3.70 11.60 7.01
C GLY A 26 2.35 10.87 7.05
N PHE A 27 2.34 9.53 7.19
CA PHE A 27 1.13 8.70 7.07
C PHE A 27 0.35 8.87 5.76
N VAL A 28 0.96 9.47 4.73
CA VAL A 28 0.30 9.80 3.44
C VAL A 28 -0.44 8.60 2.85
N ALA A 29 0.27 7.47 2.73
CA ALA A 29 -0.28 6.24 2.17
C ALA A 29 -1.45 5.68 3.02
N ASN A 30 -1.29 5.75 4.34
CA ASN A 30 -2.24 5.18 5.29
C ASN A 30 -3.54 5.99 5.35
N ILE A 31 -3.44 7.31 5.37
CA ILE A 31 -4.58 8.22 5.28
C ILE A 31 -5.29 8.04 3.93
N THR A 32 -4.53 7.97 2.84
CA THR A 32 -5.08 7.74 1.48
C THR A 32 -5.88 6.45 1.41
N ALA A 33 -5.31 5.32 1.85
CA ALA A 33 -6.00 4.03 1.83
C ALA A 33 -7.23 4.02 2.75
N LEU A 34 -7.14 4.60 3.95
CA LEU A 34 -8.28 4.69 4.86
C LEU A 34 -9.42 5.51 4.27
N GLN A 35 -9.10 6.61 3.59
CA GLN A 35 -10.09 7.45 2.92
C GLN A 35 -10.75 6.70 1.77
N LEU A 36 -9.98 5.99 0.93
CA LEU A 36 -10.52 5.14 -0.13
C LEU A 36 -11.45 4.06 0.41
N ILE A 37 -11.08 3.38 1.50
CA ILE A 37 -11.92 2.35 2.14
C ILE A 37 -13.27 2.93 2.57
N LYS A 38 -13.26 4.13 3.19
CA LYS A 38 -14.49 4.79 3.66
C LYS A 38 -15.37 5.24 2.51
N GLU A 39 -14.83 6.00 1.57
CA GLU A 39 -15.60 6.58 0.46
C GLU A 39 -16.19 5.51 -0.46
N LEU A 40 -15.43 4.43 -0.70
CA LEU A 40 -15.86 3.34 -1.57
C LEU A 40 -16.68 2.27 -0.84
N ASN A 41 -16.88 2.41 0.48
CA ASN A 41 -17.46 1.38 1.35
C ASN A 41 -16.82 0.00 1.10
N ALA A 42 -15.49 -0.03 1.03
CA ALA A 42 -14.75 -1.23 0.67
C ALA A 42 -14.89 -2.32 1.75
N THR A 43 -14.97 -3.58 1.33
CA THR A 43 -15.27 -4.71 2.22
C THR A 43 -14.01 -5.47 2.59
N LEU A 44 -13.79 -5.72 3.89
CA LEU A 44 -12.67 -6.53 4.39
C LEU A 44 -12.83 -7.98 3.93
N PHE A 45 -11.82 -8.52 3.22
CA PHE A 45 -11.86 -9.92 2.77
C PHE A 45 -10.69 -10.76 3.25
N ALA A 46 -9.57 -10.15 3.66
CA ALA A 46 -8.44 -10.89 4.22
C ALA A 46 -7.61 -10.05 5.19
N GLN A 47 -6.81 -10.72 6.01
CA GLN A 47 -5.78 -10.10 6.84
C GLN A 47 -4.50 -10.95 6.93
N ILE A 48 -3.37 -10.29 7.07
CA ILE A 48 -2.06 -10.87 7.37
C ILE A 48 -1.70 -10.55 8.82
N GLN A 49 -1.26 -11.58 9.54
CA GLN A 49 -0.49 -11.46 10.77
C GLN A 49 0.94 -11.91 10.48
N SER A 50 1.95 -11.25 11.04
CA SER A 50 3.35 -11.62 10.84
C SER A 50 4.11 -11.67 12.15
N SER A 51 5.02 -12.63 12.31
CA SER A 51 5.96 -12.64 13.43
C SER A 51 7.05 -11.56 13.31
N ALA A 52 7.11 -10.84 12.19
CA ALA A 52 8.02 -9.73 11.98
C ALA A 52 7.37 -8.36 12.29
N PHE A 53 6.09 -8.34 12.67
CA PHE A 53 5.46 -7.12 13.19
C PHE A 53 5.92 -6.83 14.62
N GLN A 54 5.63 -5.62 15.08
CA GLN A 54 5.88 -5.22 16.46
C GLN A 54 5.20 -6.17 17.45
N ASP A 55 5.90 -6.51 18.51
CA ASP A 55 5.47 -7.40 19.59
C ASP A 55 4.62 -6.68 20.64
N LEU A 56 3.57 -5.97 20.20
CA LEU A 56 2.68 -5.22 21.09
C LEU A 56 1.21 -5.56 20.89
N ALA A 57 0.43 -5.32 21.95
CA ALA A 57 -1.02 -5.16 21.88
C ALA A 57 -1.35 -3.73 22.30
N MET A 58 -2.24 -3.07 21.57
CA MET A 58 -2.76 -1.75 21.87
C MET A 58 -4.10 -1.90 22.58
N THR A 59 -4.37 -1.09 23.59
CA THR A 59 -5.69 -1.02 24.24
C THR A 59 -6.45 0.20 23.76
N THR A 60 -7.77 0.08 23.69
CA THR A 60 -8.66 1.23 23.44
C THR A 60 -9.13 1.82 24.74
N GLY A 61 -9.60 3.08 24.69
CA GLY A 61 -10.30 3.70 25.82
C GLY A 61 -11.57 2.98 26.25
N LYS A 62 -12.06 2.00 25.46
CA LYS A 62 -13.23 1.16 25.76
C LYS A 62 -12.85 -0.24 26.29
N GLY A 63 -11.57 -0.52 26.51
CA GLY A 63 -11.09 -1.82 27.02
C GLY A 63 -10.97 -2.91 25.94
N GLU A 64 -11.12 -2.57 24.67
CA GLU A 64 -10.83 -3.48 23.56
C GLU A 64 -9.32 -3.55 23.32
N THR A 65 -8.86 -4.59 22.64
CA THR A 65 -7.45 -4.72 22.24
C THR A 65 -7.31 -4.80 20.73
N TYR A 66 -6.28 -4.15 20.21
CA TYR A 66 -5.82 -4.26 18.84
C TYR A 66 -4.39 -4.80 18.82
N PHE A 67 -4.03 -5.45 17.72
CA PHE A 67 -2.68 -5.93 17.50
C PHE A 67 -2.20 -5.46 16.12
N PRO A 68 -0.88 -5.47 15.88
CA PRO A 68 -0.31 -5.14 14.58
C PRO A 68 -0.87 -6.04 13.48
N THR A 69 -1.51 -5.43 12.48
CA THR A 69 -2.25 -6.13 11.43
C THR A 69 -2.14 -5.41 10.09
N ASN A 70 -2.22 -6.18 9.02
CA ASN A 70 -2.36 -5.71 7.65
C ASN A 70 -3.62 -6.36 7.06
N GLN A 71 -4.54 -5.57 6.56
CA GLN A 71 -5.88 -5.95 6.14
C GLN A 71 -6.07 -5.59 4.68
N PHE A 72 -6.77 -6.47 3.97
CA PHE A 72 -7.12 -6.32 2.56
C PHE A 72 -8.62 -6.08 2.45
N TYR A 73 -8.95 -4.96 1.83
CA TYR A 73 -10.30 -4.58 1.48
C TYR A 73 -10.46 -4.70 -0.04
N TYR A 74 -11.67 -4.96 -0.52
CA TYR A 74 -11.96 -4.88 -1.95
C TYR A 74 -13.12 -3.93 -2.23
N HIS A 75 -13.11 -3.39 -3.44
CA HIS A 75 -14.20 -2.65 -4.02
C HIS A 75 -14.39 -3.11 -5.47
N LYS A 76 -15.63 -3.31 -5.88
CA LYS A 76 -15.96 -3.63 -7.28
C LYS A 76 -16.26 -2.35 -8.03
N GLY A 77 -15.48 -2.09 -9.08
CA GLY A 77 -15.63 -0.90 -9.91
C GLY A 77 -17.01 -0.84 -10.56
N LYS A 78 -17.45 0.38 -10.92
CA LYS A 78 -18.69 0.59 -11.67
C LYS A 78 -18.37 1.06 -13.08
N ASP A 79 -19.28 0.82 -14.02
CA ASP A 79 -19.24 1.44 -15.36
C ASP A 79 -17.89 1.29 -16.12
N GLY A 80 -17.25 0.12 -15.99
CA GLY A 80 -15.98 -0.18 -16.66
C GLY A 80 -14.73 0.24 -15.88
N GLU A 81 -14.88 0.79 -14.69
CA GLU A 81 -13.78 0.96 -13.73
C GLU A 81 -13.19 -0.39 -13.33
N ARG A 82 -11.91 -0.38 -12.97
CA ARG A 82 -11.22 -1.56 -12.44
C ARG A 82 -11.64 -1.83 -11.01
N ASP A 83 -11.64 -3.10 -10.64
CA ASP A 83 -11.78 -3.49 -9.24
C ASP A 83 -10.55 -3.05 -8.43
N LEU A 84 -10.73 -2.87 -7.13
CA LEU A 84 -9.66 -2.46 -6.23
C LEU A 84 -9.46 -3.50 -5.14
N ILE A 85 -8.19 -3.73 -4.81
CA ILE A 85 -7.75 -4.34 -3.56
C ILE A 85 -7.00 -3.25 -2.81
N ILE A 86 -7.44 -2.89 -1.61
CA ILE A 86 -6.83 -1.84 -0.81
C ILE A 86 -6.17 -2.51 0.40
N LEU A 87 -4.85 -2.39 0.49
CA LEU A 87 -4.06 -2.85 1.63
C LEU A 87 -3.93 -1.70 2.64
N TYR A 88 -4.47 -1.93 3.83
CA TYR A 88 -4.43 -1.01 4.95
C TYR A 88 -3.88 -1.71 6.19
N GLY A 89 -3.20 -0.99 7.08
CA GLY A 89 -2.68 -1.58 8.30
C GLY A 89 -2.12 -0.54 9.25
N ASN A 90 -1.73 -0.98 10.44
CA ASN A 90 -1.12 -0.13 11.47
C ASN A 90 0.39 -0.40 11.65
N THR A 91 0.98 -1.24 10.80
CA THR A 91 2.39 -1.66 10.92
C THR A 91 2.98 -2.07 9.58
N GLN A 92 4.31 -2.07 9.51
CA GLN A 92 5.10 -2.82 8.53
C GLN A 92 6.02 -3.80 9.29
N ALA A 93 6.64 -4.74 8.57
CA ALA A 93 7.64 -5.62 9.17
C ALA A 93 8.86 -4.83 9.66
N LEU A 94 9.39 -5.21 10.82
CA LEU A 94 10.51 -4.51 11.47
C LEU A 94 11.89 -4.94 10.96
N THR A 95 11.99 -6.15 10.40
CA THR A 95 13.25 -6.72 9.94
C THR A 95 13.32 -6.75 8.42
N THR A 96 14.53 -6.68 7.85
CA THR A 96 14.74 -6.77 6.40
C THR A 96 14.15 -8.06 5.83
N VAL A 97 14.39 -9.20 6.48
CA VAL A 97 13.82 -10.50 6.07
C VAL A 97 12.30 -10.45 6.12
N GLY A 98 11.73 -9.95 7.21
CA GLY A 98 10.29 -9.81 7.37
C GLY A 98 9.64 -8.89 6.32
N GLN A 99 10.34 -7.84 5.88
CA GLN A 99 9.86 -6.94 4.82
C GLN A 99 9.71 -7.67 3.48
N TYR A 100 10.71 -8.44 3.07
CA TYR A 100 10.62 -9.26 1.84
C TYR A 100 9.55 -10.35 1.95
N GLU A 101 9.46 -11.00 3.11
CA GLU A 101 8.47 -12.04 3.36
C GLU A 101 7.02 -11.49 3.34
N LEU A 102 6.81 -10.34 3.97
CA LEU A 102 5.54 -9.62 3.97
C LEU A 102 5.16 -9.20 2.53
N CYS A 103 6.06 -8.54 1.80
CA CYS A 103 5.82 -8.12 0.42
C CYS A 103 5.52 -9.32 -0.49
N GLY A 104 6.27 -10.41 -0.34
CA GLY A 104 6.01 -11.65 -1.06
C GLY A 104 4.61 -12.18 -0.78
N LYS A 105 4.18 -12.18 0.49
CA LYS A 105 2.84 -12.64 0.87
C LYS A 105 1.72 -11.73 0.36
N ILE A 106 1.93 -10.42 0.39
CA ILE A 106 0.99 -9.43 -0.18
C ILE A 106 0.80 -9.69 -1.67
N LEU A 107 1.90 -9.87 -2.41
CA LEU A 107 1.85 -10.15 -3.85
C LEU A 107 1.22 -11.51 -4.16
N ASP A 108 1.46 -12.54 -3.32
CA ASP A 108 0.80 -13.84 -3.47
C ASP A 108 -0.73 -13.70 -3.39
N ILE A 109 -1.22 -12.98 -2.38
CA ILE A 109 -2.65 -12.72 -2.21
C ILE A 109 -3.18 -11.94 -3.41
N ALA A 110 -2.58 -10.79 -3.75
CA ALA A 110 -3.07 -9.97 -4.86
C ALA A 110 -3.16 -10.77 -6.17
N GLN A 111 -2.15 -11.60 -6.46
CA GLN A 111 -2.12 -12.42 -7.66
C GLN A 111 -3.17 -13.56 -7.63
N GLU A 112 -3.48 -14.15 -6.47
CA GLU A 112 -4.59 -15.12 -6.31
C GLU A 112 -5.93 -14.52 -6.77
N PHE A 113 -6.12 -13.22 -6.54
CA PHE A 113 -7.32 -12.47 -6.96
C PHE A 113 -7.21 -11.88 -8.38
N GLY A 114 -6.20 -12.28 -9.17
CA GLY A 114 -6.05 -11.87 -10.56
C GLY A 114 -5.47 -10.47 -10.76
N CYS A 115 -4.93 -9.85 -9.71
CA CYS A 115 -4.28 -8.54 -9.80
C CYS A 115 -3.04 -8.61 -10.71
N LYS A 116 -2.88 -7.59 -11.55
CA LYS A 116 -1.69 -7.42 -12.42
C LYS A 116 -1.05 -6.04 -12.30
N TYR A 117 -1.59 -5.19 -11.43
CA TYR A 117 -1.15 -3.81 -11.29
C TYR A 117 -1.09 -3.42 -9.81
N ILE A 118 0.08 -2.99 -9.37
CA ILE A 118 0.35 -2.54 -8.01
C ILE A 118 0.54 -1.03 -8.01
N LEU A 119 -0.19 -0.33 -7.17
CA LEU A 119 -0.03 1.09 -6.89
C LEU A 119 0.36 1.25 -5.42
N THR A 120 1.56 1.76 -5.16
CA THR A 120 1.98 2.09 -3.79
C THR A 120 1.96 3.60 -3.61
N VAL A 121 1.45 4.06 -2.48
CA VAL A 121 1.47 5.48 -2.11
C VAL A 121 2.47 5.68 -0.98
N GLY A 122 3.11 6.84 -0.90
CA GLY A 122 4.04 7.16 0.19
C GLY A 122 4.28 8.65 0.34
N GLY A 123 4.98 9.01 1.40
CA GLY A 123 5.47 10.37 1.61
C GLY A 123 6.95 10.47 1.28
N VAL A 124 7.37 11.60 0.71
CA VAL A 124 8.77 12.02 0.67
C VAL A 124 8.94 13.26 1.53
N ARG A 125 9.87 13.21 2.48
CA ARG A 125 10.10 14.34 3.39
C ARG A 125 10.76 15.49 2.63
N ASN A 126 10.16 16.67 2.71
CA ASN A 126 10.79 17.92 2.29
C ASN A 126 11.02 18.81 3.53
N GLU A 127 12.23 19.33 3.69
CA GLU A 127 12.62 20.20 4.82
C GLU A 127 12.21 21.66 4.59
N GLU A 128 11.94 22.04 3.35
CA GLU A 128 11.50 23.39 2.99
C GLU A 128 10.00 23.57 3.18
N LYS A 129 9.54 24.83 3.21
CA LYS A 129 8.13 25.15 3.30
C LYS A 129 7.42 24.70 2.01
N ILE A 130 6.54 23.71 2.12
CA ILE A 130 5.73 23.22 1.01
C ILE A 130 4.54 24.17 0.82
N GLU A 131 4.52 24.93 -0.28
CA GLU A 131 3.35 25.74 -0.67
C GLU A 131 2.34 24.91 -1.47
N LYS A 132 2.83 24.01 -2.31
CA LYS A 132 2.04 23.04 -3.07
C LYS A 132 2.87 21.75 -3.18
N PRO A 133 2.38 20.61 -2.66
CA PRO A 133 3.15 19.37 -2.68
C PRO A 133 3.30 18.87 -4.12
N ASP A 134 4.53 18.56 -4.50
CA ASP A 134 4.79 17.80 -5.72
C ASP A 134 4.50 16.30 -5.50
N ILE A 135 4.20 15.62 -6.60
CA ILE A 135 4.08 14.16 -6.64
C ILE A 135 5.26 13.62 -7.44
N TYR A 136 6.06 12.77 -6.82
CA TYR A 136 7.11 12.02 -7.46
C TYR A 136 6.65 10.61 -7.79
N CYS A 137 7.22 9.99 -8.82
CA CYS A 137 6.88 8.63 -9.22
C CYS A 137 8.09 7.80 -9.65
N THR A 138 7.93 6.49 -9.53
CA THR A 138 8.77 5.49 -10.20
C THR A 138 7.91 4.29 -10.58
N ALA A 139 8.30 3.54 -11.61
CA ALA A 139 7.52 2.41 -12.08
C ALA A 139 8.40 1.22 -12.45
N SER A 140 7.79 0.03 -12.49
CA SER A 140 8.44 -1.23 -12.92
C SER A 140 8.78 -1.26 -14.40
N ASP A 141 8.08 -0.48 -15.21
CA ASP A 141 8.16 -0.43 -16.67
C ASP A 141 7.97 1.00 -17.20
N LYS A 142 8.37 1.21 -18.45
CA LYS A 142 8.41 2.54 -19.08
C LYS A 142 7.01 3.07 -19.39
N GLU A 143 6.06 2.22 -19.77
CA GLU A 143 4.71 2.63 -20.14
C GLU A 143 4.01 3.22 -18.92
N THR A 144 3.98 2.47 -17.82
CA THR A 144 3.42 2.91 -16.54
C THR A 144 4.07 4.21 -16.03
N LEU A 145 5.38 4.37 -16.23
CA LEU A 145 6.06 5.62 -15.88
C LEU A 145 5.56 6.79 -16.72
N GLN A 146 5.43 6.62 -18.04
CA GLN A 146 4.97 7.70 -18.92
C GLN A 146 3.54 8.13 -18.61
N ASP A 147 2.66 7.20 -18.25
CA ASP A 147 1.29 7.53 -17.83
C ASP A 147 1.29 8.49 -16.63
N ALA A 148 2.10 8.18 -15.60
CA ALA A 148 2.22 9.03 -14.42
C ALA A 148 2.83 10.41 -14.75
N LEU A 149 3.84 10.47 -15.63
CA LEU A 149 4.42 11.74 -16.07
C LEU A 149 3.42 12.58 -16.88
N GLY A 150 2.58 11.95 -17.71
CA GLY A 150 1.51 12.60 -18.46
C GLY A 150 0.45 13.26 -17.55
N LEU A 151 0.31 12.78 -16.31
CA LEU A 151 -0.56 13.35 -15.28
C LEU A 151 0.13 14.42 -14.41
N GLY A 152 1.39 14.75 -14.70
CA GLY A 152 2.14 15.80 -14.02
C GLY A 152 3.01 15.33 -12.86
N ALA A 153 3.16 14.02 -12.63
CA ALA A 153 4.13 13.52 -11.68
C ALA A 153 5.57 13.76 -12.16
N LYS A 154 6.52 13.82 -11.23
CA LYS A 154 7.95 14.01 -11.48
C LYS A 154 8.71 12.71 -11.24
N VAL A 155 9.79 12.46 -11.96
CA VAL A 155 10.60 11.25 -11.72
C VAL A 155 11.27 11.33 -10.34
N MET A 156 11.06 10.33 -9.49
CA MET A 156 11.77 10.18 -8.23
C MET A 156 13.24 9.84 -8.47
N LYS A 157 14.15 10.50 -7.73
CA LYS A 157 15.58 10.17 -7.69
C LYS A 157 15.94 9.66 -6.29
N GLY A 158 16.72 8.58 -6.22
CA GLY A 158 17.18 8.00 -4.95
C GLY A 158 16.51 6.68 -4.61
N HIS A 159 16.32 6.42 -3.33
CA HIS A 159 15.86 5.13 -2.80
C HIS A 159 14.46 5.25 -2.19
N ILE A 160 13.62 4.25 -2.43
CA ILE A 160 12.32 4.09 -1.77
C ILE A 160 12.42 2.87 -0.86
N PHE A 161 12.26 3.08 0.43
CA PHE A 161 12.41 2.05 1.45
C PHE A 161 11.05 1.45 1.85
N GLY A 162 11.09 0.26 2.47
CA GLY A 162 9.91 -0.42 3.00
C GLY A 162 8.99 -0.99 1.93
N VAL A 163 7.75 -1.27 2.33
CA VAL A 163 6.76 -1.97 1.49
C VAL A 163 6.50 -1.23 0.17
N ALA A 164 6.40 0.10 0.18
CA ALA A 164 6.14 0.90 -1.03
C ALA A 164 7.19 0.66 -2.14
N GLY A 165 8.48 0.69 -1.79
CA GLY A 165 9.55 0.44 -2.75
C GLY A 165 9.67 -1.03 -3.14
N LEU A 166 9.57 -1.93 -2.15
CA LEU A 166 9.73 -3.36 -2.35
C LEU A 166 8.63 -3.96 -3.21
N LEU A 167 7.36 -3.55 -3.02
CA LEU A 167 6.26 -4.06 -3.84
C LEU A 167 6.46 -3.70 -5.32
N VAL A 168 6.85 -2.47 -5.64
CA VAL A 168 7.12 -2.08 -7.05
C VAL A 168 8.29 -2.88 -7.62
N GLY A 169 9.39 -3.01 -6.88
CA GLY A 169 10.55 -3.79 -7.33
C GLY A 169 10.24 -5.27 -7.54
N LEU A 170 9.53 -5.89 -6.60
CA LEU A 170 9.20 -7.32 -6.63
C LEU A 170 8.06 -7.66 -7.59
N SER A 171 7.12 -6.73 -7.84
CA SER A 171 6.01 -6.91 -8.80
C SER A 171 6.53 -7.24 -10.20
N LYS A 172 7.65 -6.61 -10.60
CA LYS A 172 8.31 -6.85 -11.88
C LYS A 172 8.75 -8.31 -12.07
N LEU A 173 9.20 -8.96 -11.00
CA LEU A 173 9.62 -10.36 -11.02
C LEU A 173 8.43 -11.33 -11.20
N ARG A 174 7.21 -10.83 -11.04
CA ARG A 174 5.95 -11.59 -11.12
C ARG A 174 5.11 -11.25 -12.35
N ASN A 175 5.70 -10.54 -13.33
CA ASN A 175 4.98 -10.03 -14.51
C ASN A 175 3.77 -9.14 -14.15
N MET A 176 3.86 -8.44 -13.02
CA MET A 176 2.91 -7.42 -12.62
C MET A 176 3.51 -6.04 -12.92
N LYS A 177 2.67 -5.09 -13.33
CA LYS A 177 3.05 -3.68 -13.42
C LYS A 177 3.00 -3.07 -12.01
N GLY A 178 3.89 -2.13 -11.73
CA GLY A 178 4.03 -1.45 -10.46
C GLY A 178 4.28 0.03 -10.65
N LEU A 179 3.54 0.87 -9.93
CA LEU A 179 3.70 2.32 -9.86
C LEU A 179 3.83 2.73 -8.40
N CYS A 180 4.84 3.53 -8.06
CA CYS A 180 4.95 4.19 -6.77
C CYS A 180 4.69 5.69 -6.97
N LEU A 181 3.80 6.25 -6.15
CA LEU A 181 3.55 7.69 -6.04
C LEU A 181 3.98 8.17 -4.66
N LEU A 182 4.82 9.21 -4.62
CA LEU A 182 5.33 9.82 -3.41
C LEU A 182 4.92 11.28 -3.36
N ALA A 183 4.05 11.65 -2.42
CA ALA A 183 3.70 13.04 -2.21
C ALA A 183 4.71 13.71 -1.26
N GLU A 184 5.08 14.95 -1.55
CA GLU A 184 5.84 15.76 -0.60
C GLU A 184 5.06 15.97 0.70
N THR A 185 5.76 15.84 1.82
CA THR A 185 5.20 16.07 3.14
C THR A 185 6.27 16.64 4.07
N SER A 186 5.86 17.43 5.07
CA SER A 186 6.77 17.85 6.15
C SER A 186 7.30 16.65 6.96
N GLY A 187 6.56 15.53 6.96
CA GLY A 187 6.89 14.30 7.65
C GLY A 187 6.85 14.36 9.18
N LEU A 188 6.57 15.54 9.77
CA LEU A 188 6.57 15.78 11.22
C LEU A 188 5.22 15.45 11.88
N TYR A 189 4.14 15.54 11.12
CA TYR A 189 2.78 15.26 11.55
C TYR A 189 2.05 14.42 10.49
N PRO A 190 0.96 13.72 10.85
CA PRO A 190 0.03 13.19 9.86
C PRO A 190 -0.42 14.31 8.91
N ASP A 191 -0.16 14.12 7.62
CA ASP A 191 -0.49 15.10 6.58
C ASP A 191 -1.91 14.84 6.07
N ALA A 192 -2.89 15.26 6.88
CA ALA A 192 -4.32 14.98 6.72
C ALA A 192 -5.09 16.18 6.16
#